data_AF-A0A2W4JLE9-F1
#
_entry.id   AF-A0A2W4JLE9-F1
#
_cell.length_a   1.000
_cell.length_b   1.000
_cell.length_c   1.000
_cell.angle_alpha   90.00
_cell.angle_beta   90.00
_cell.angle_gamma   90.00
#
_symmetry.space_group_name_H-M   'P 1'
#
loop_
_entity.id
_entity.type
_entity.pdbx_description
1 polymer ?
#
loop_
_entity_poly.entity_id
_entity_poly.type
_entity_poly.pdbx_seq_one_letter_code
_entity_poly.pdbx_strand_id
1 'polypeptide(L)'
;MNLESLASWLDAIGVPHEVISIGKEADNTWCVLRTEQVQPAAQPGDPQPAEQTVVTWEVFWREHGIRYDWASFTNEQVACHYLFGRLAWSQVARGAVGLLPERDPGRSPVDQS
;
A
#
# COMPACT_ATOMS: atom_id res chain seq x y z
N MET A 1 4.43 -5.78 7.22
CA MET A 1 3.90 -5.91 5.85
C MET A 1 4.96 -5.39 4.88
N ASN A 2 5.19 -6.08 3.76
CA ASN A 2 6.13 -5.73 2.68
C ASN A 2 5.40 -5.82 1.33
N LEU A 3 6.05 -5.50 0.20
CA LEU A 3 5.39 -5.51 -1.11
C LEU A 3 4.88 -6.89 -1.53
N GLU A 4 5.61 -7.96 -1.20
CA GLU A 4 5.24 -9.33 -1.55
C GLU A 4 3.94 -9.77 -0.85
N SER A 5 3.77 -9.38 0.40
CA SER A 5 2.57 -9.70 1.19
C SER A 5 1.42 -8.70 0.99
N LEU A 6 1.71 -7.48 0.53
CA LEU A 6 0.76 -6.38 0.42
C LEU A 6 -0.46 -6.77 -0.43
N ALA A 7 -0.26 -7.35 -1.61
CA ALA A 7 -1.35 -7.75 -2.50
C ALA A 7 -2.30 -8.78 -1.85
N SER A 8 -1.75 -9.76 -1.14
CA SER A 8 -2.54 -10.77 -0.42
C SER A 8 -3.36 -10.16 0.72
N TRP A 9 -2.79 -9.21 1.47
CA TRP A 9 -3.52 -8.52 2.55
C TRP A 9 -4.65 -7.65 2.02
N LEU A 10 -4.44 -7.01 0.87
CA LEU A 10 -5.44 -6.18 0.20
C LEU A 10 -6.59 -7.02 -0.37
N ASP A 11 -6.27 -8.16 -0.97
CA ASP A 11 -7.25 -9.16 -1.39
C ASP A 11 -8.10 -9.65 -0.21
N ALA A 12 -7.47 -9.94 0.92
CA ALA A 12 -8.16 -10.39 2.14
C ALA A 12 -9.16 -9.37 2.71
N ILE A 13 -8.99 -8.07 2.44
CA ILE A 13 -9.93 -7.01 2.82
C ILE A 13 -10.85 -6.57 1.67
N GLY A 14 -10.86 -7.31 0.56
CA GLY A 14 -11.77 -7.08 -0.57
C GLY A 14 -11.36 -5.95 -1.51
N VAL A 15 -10.09 -5.53 -1.50
CA VAL A 15 -9.60 -4.54 -2.47
C VAL A 15 -9.25 -5.24 -3.78
N PRO A 16 -9.86 -4.84 -4.92
CA PRO A 16 -9.55 -5.43 -6.22
C PRO A 16 -8.09 -5.20 -6.62
N HIS A 17 -7.43 -6.21 -7.21
CA HIS A 17 -6.06 -6.07 -7.70
C HIS A 17 -5.94 -5.04 -8.84
N GLU A 18 -7.02 -4.77 -9.57
CA GLU A 18 -7.07 -3.80 -10.67
C GLU A 18 -6.86 -2.35 -10.21
N VAL A 19 -7.16 -2.01 -8.95
CA VAL A 19 -6.97 -0.64 -8.44
C VAL A 19 -5.58 -0.41 -7.86
N ILE A 20 -4.68 -1.39 -7.97
CA ILE A 20 -3.34 -1.39 -7.36
C ILE A 20 -2.30 -1.80 -8.39
N SER A 21 -1.18 -1.09 -8.42
CA SER A 21 -0.04 -1.41 -9.25
C SER A 21 1.25 -1.39 -8.43
N ILE A 22 1.92 -2.54 -8.34
CA ILE A 22 3.16 -2.70 -7.59
C ILE A 22 4.33 -2.76 -8.56
N GLY A 23 5.34 -1.93 -8.34
CA GLY A 23 6.59 -1.90 -9.11
C GLY A 23 6.49 -1.30 -10.52
N LYS A 24 5.28 -0.92 -10.96
CA LYS A 24 5.05 -0.24 -12.24
C LYS A 24 3.99 0.84 -12.09
N GLU A 25 4.09 1.87 -12.92
CA GLU A 25 3.02 2.85 -13.07
C GLU A 25 1.89 2.32 -13.93
N ALA A 26 0.65 2.53 -13.50
CA ALA A 26 -0.54 2.28 -14.30
C ALA A 26 -1.59 3.35 -14.02
N ASP A 27 -2.30 3.80 -15.05
CA ASP A 27 -3.42 4.74 -14.89
C ASP A 27 -4.59 4.10 -14.16
N ASN A 28 -5.33 4.91 -13.42
CA ASN A 28 -6.47 4.55 -12.57
C ASN A 28 -6.09 3.51 -11.51
N THR A 29 -4.87 3.60 -10.97
CA THR A 29 -4.39 2.70 -9.91
C THR A 29 -3.60 3.43 -8.84
N TRP A 30 -3.63 2.88 -7.63
CA TRP A 30 -2.66 3.17 -6.59
C TRP A 30 -1.34 2.48 -6.91
N CYS A 31 -0.33 3.28 -7.21
CA CYS A 31 1.01 2.81 -7.54
C CYS A 31 1.91 2.81 -6.30
N VAL A 32 2.70 1.74 -6.13
CA VAL A 32 3.86 1.74 -5.24
C VAL A 32 5.11 1.40 -6.03
N LEU A 33 6.09 2.30 -6.04
CA LEU A 33 7.33 2.15 -6.78
C LEU A 33 8.52 2.19 -5.85
N ARG A 34 9.48 1.29 -6.10
CA ARG A 34 10.84 1.45 -5.61
C ARG A 34 11.59 2.37 -6.56
N THR A 35 12.16 3.45 -6.03
CA THR A 35 13.02 4.35 -6.79
C THR A 35 14.40 4.39 -6.14
N GLU A 36 15.42 4.51 -6.98
CA GLU A 36 16.80 4.69 -6.56
C GLU A 36 17.24 6.05 -7.09
N GLN A 37 17.71 6.91 -6.21
CA GLN A 37 18.27 8.20 -6.59
C GLN A 37 19.74 8.25 -6.16
N VAL A 38 20.61 8.51 -7.13
CA VAL A 38 22.02 8.80 -6.84
C VAL A 38 22.09 10.22 -6.32
N GLN A 39 22.41 10.38 -5.04
CA GLN A 39 22.73 11.68 -4.48
C GLN A 39 24.18 12.01 -4.82
N PRO A 40 24.44 13.19 -5.41
CA PRO A 40 25.80 13.63 -5.66
C PRO A 40 26.53 13.81 -4.32
N ALA A 41 27.86 13.63 -4.34
CA ALA A 41 28.71 13.89 -3.18
C ALA A 41 28.36 15.22 -2.51
N ALA A 42 28.29 15.20 -1.18
CA ALA A 42 28.44 16.43 -0.40
C ALA A 42 29.80 17.06 -0.71
N GLN A 43 29.91 18.38 -0.45
CA GLN A 43 30.97 19.26 -0.92
C GLN A 43 32.40 18.67 -0.86
N PRO A 44 33.29 19.07 -1.80
CA PRO A 44 34.67 18.60 -1.81
C PRO A 44 35.34 18.85 -0.44
N GLY A 45 35.64 17.77 0.28
CA GLY A 45 36.18 17.82 1.64
C GLY A 45 35.46 16.91 2.63
N ASP A 46 34.22 16.48 2.35
CA ASP A 46 33.53 15.51 3.20
C ASP A 46 34.04 14.07 2.95
N PRO A 47 34.26 13.25 4.00
CA PRO A 47 34.71 11.86 3.88
C PRO A 47 33.62 10.91 3.33
N GLN A 48 32.54 11.43 2.76
CA GLN A 48 31.40 10.66 2.28
C GLN A 48 31.67 10.14 0.85
N PRO A 49 31.12 8.97 0.46
CA PRO A 49 31.31 8.41 -0.87
C PRO A 49 30.91 9.41 -1.97
N ALA A 50 31.64 9.41 -3.08
CA ALA A 50 31.43 10.34 -4.20
C ALA A 50 30.03 10.24 -4.82
N GLU A 51 29.35 9.10 -4.65
CA GLU A 51 27.99 8.83 -5.11
C GLU A 51 27.30 7.96 -4.05
N GLN A 52 26.13 8.39 -3.57
CA GLN A 52 25.35 7.64 -2.59
C GLN A 52 23.97 7.34 -3.16
N THR A 53 23.68 6.07 -3.44
CA THR A 53 22.35 5.65 -3.87
C THR A 53 21.42 5.59 -2.69
N VAL A 54 20.38 6.42 -2.71
CA VAL A 54 19.29 6.41 -1.74
C VAL A 54 18.10 5.70 -2.35
N VAL A 55 17.62 4.67 -1.66
CA VAL A 55 16.41 3.94 -2.04
C VAL A 55 15.22 4.61 -1.38
N THR A 56 14.21 4.95 -2.18
CA THR A 56 12.93 5.45 -1.69
C THR A 56 11.77 4.67 -2.29
N TRP A 57 10.62 4.78 -1.64
CA TRP A 57 9.38 4.11 -1.98
C TRP A 57 8.32 5.19 -2.20
N GLU A 58 7.87 5.34 -3.44
CA GLU A 58 6.85 6.30 -3.81
C GLU A 58 5.48 5.62 -3.82
N VAL A 59 4.49 6.25 -3.18
CA VAL A 59 3.09 5.83 -3.19
C VAL A 59 2.25 6.97 -3.74
N PHE A 60 1.42 6.71 -4.76
CA PHE A 60 0.58 7.73 -5.38
C PHE A 60 -0.60 7.12 -6.12
N TRP A 61 -1.68 7.89 -6.30
CA TRP A 61 -2.73 7.58 -7.27
C TRP A 61 -2.30 8.14 -8.62
N ARG A 62 -2.45 7.36 -9.70
CA ARG A 62 -2.17 7.86 -11.05
C ARG A 62 -3.46 7.91 -11.84
N GLU A 63 -3.78 9.06 -12.39
CA GLU A 63 -4.97 9.28 -13.20
C GLU A 63 -4.65 10.20 -14.37
N HIS A 64 -4.95 9.75 -15.59
CA HIS A 64 -4.62 10.44 -16.84
C HIS A 64 -3.16 10.91 -16.93
N GLY A 65 -2.22 10.10 -16.43
CA GLY A 65 -0.79 10.43 -16.40
C GLY A 65 -0.35 11.42 -15.33
N ILE A 66 -1.27 11.92 -14.49
CA ILE A 66 -0.98 12.82 -13.37
C ILE A 66 -0.88 11.99 -12.09
N ARG A 67 0.14 12.29 -11.27
CA ARG A 67 0.31 11.69 -9.94
C ARG A 67 -0.39 12.55 -8.89
N TYR A 68 -1.33 11.96 -8.16
CA TYR A 68 -2.08 12.55 -7.06
C TYR A 68 -1.71 11.89 -5.74
N ASP A 69 -1.92 12.62 -4.64
CA ASP A 69 -1.62 12.19 -3.27
C ASP A 69 -0.26 11.51 -3.11
N TRP A 70 0.76 12.08 -3.75
CA TRP A 70 2.10 11.53 -3.74
C TRP A 70 2.72 11.59 -2.35
N ALA A 71 3.27 10.47 -1.91
CA ALA A 71 4.05 10.32 -0.70
C ALA A 71 5.31 9.51 -0.98
N SER A 72 6.42 9.86 -0.34
CA SER A 72 7.70 9.16 -0.47
C SER A 72 8.22 8.72 0.89
N PHE A 73 8.76 7.51 0.96
CA PHE A 73 9.24 6.88 2.19
C PHE A 73 10.60 6.22 1.97
N THR A 74 11.47 6.21 2.97
CA THR A 74 12.76 5.49 2.92
C THR A 74 12.65 4.04 3.38
N ASN A 75 11.49 3.64 3.92
CA ASN A 75 11.23 2.30 4.44
C ASN A 75 10.05 1.65 3.72
N GLU A 76 10.29 0.48 3.14
CA GLU A 76 9.30 -0.32 2.41
C GLU A 76 8.05 -0.60 3.25
N GLN A 77 8.24 -1.00 4.51
CA GLN A 77 7.13 -1.42 5.36
C GLN A 77 6.22 -0.25 5.71
N VAL A 78 6.77 0.96 5.82
CA VAL A 78 6.01 2.18 6.09
C VAL A 78 5.19 2.56 4.86
N ALA A 79 5.78 2.50 3.66
CA ALA A 79 5.06 2.71 2.42
C ALA A 79 3.89 1.71 2.23
N CYS A 80 4.15 0.42 2.51
CA CYS A 80 3.13 -0.63 2.42
C CYS A 80 1.99 -0.41 3.42
N HIS A 81 2.29 -0.07 4.68
CA HIS A 81 1.26 0.23 5.68
C HIS A 81 0.46 1.49 5.34
N TYR A 82 1.12 2.51 4.81
CA TYR A 82 0.46 3.73 4.37
C TYR A 82 -0.57 3.43 3.27
N LEU A 83 -0.17 2.70 2.22
CA LEU A 83 -1.10 2.32 1.16
C LEU A 83 -2.22 1.41 1.69
N PHE A 84 -1.87 0.38 2.45
CA PHE A 84 -2.85 -0.54 3.04
C PHE A 84 -3.88 0.21 3.88
N GLY A 85 -3.45 1.13 4.75
CA GLY A 85 -4.33 1.92 5.59
C GLY A 85 -5.31 2.78 4.79
N ARG A 86 -4.84 3.40 3.69
CA ARG A 86 -5.71 4.18 2.79
C ARG A 86 -6.78 3.33 2.12
N LEU A 87 -6.38 2.16 1.62
CA LEU A 87 -7.29 1.27 0.92
C LEU A 87 -8.26 0.59 1.89
N ALA A 88 -7.78 0.18 3.06
CA ALA A 88 -8.63 -0.32 4.15
C ALA A 88 -9.67 0.72 4.57
N TRP A 89 -9.27 1.99 4.73
CA TRP A 89 -10.24 3.06 5.02
C TRP A 89 -11.27 3.22 3.90
N SER A 90 -10.89 3.10 2.63
CA SER A 90 -11.84 3.17 1.53
C SER A 90 -12.85 2.01 1.54
N GLN A 91 -12.43 0.82 1.98
CA GLN A 91 -13.33 -0.32 2.17
C GLN A 91 -14.27 -0.11 3.37
N VAL A 92 -13.75 0.43 4.48
CA VAL A 92 -14.58 0.81 5.65
C VAL A 92 -15.62 1.86 5.26
N ALA A 93 -15.22 2.92 4.56
CA ALA A 93 -16.12 3.99 4.12
C ALA A 93 -17.22 3.50 3.16
N ARG A 94 -16.95 2.42 2.40
CA ARG A 94 -17.91 1.75 1.51
C ARG A 94 -18.79 0.71 2.23
N GLY A 95 -18.55 0.44 3.52
CA GLY A 95 -19.25 -0.58 4.30
C GLY A 95 -18.81 -2.01 4.04
N ALA A 96 -17.71 -2.23 3.32
CA ALA A 96 -17.19 -3.56 2.98
C ALA A 96 -16.44 -4.24 4.15
N VAL A 97 -15.85 -3.44 5.04
CA VAL A 97 -15.19 -3.91 6.27
C VAL A 97 -16.07 -3.53 7.46
N GLY A 98 -16.76 -4.52 8.06
CA GLY A 98 -17.59 -4.27 9.25
C GLY A 98 -18.85 -5.12 9.42
N LEU A 99 -19.22 -5.99 8.47
CA LEU A 99 -20.31 -6.94 8.69
C LEU A 99 -19.76 -8.13 9.48
N LEU A 100 -19.94 -8.11 10.81
CA LEU A 100 -20.02 -9.36 11.55
C LEU A 100 -21.11 -10.22 10.87
N PRO A 101 -20.89 -11.53 10.68
CA PRO A 101 -21.98 -12.39 10.22
C PRO A 101 -23.15 -12.14 11.17
N GLU A 102 -24.32 -11.80 10.62
CA GLU A 102 -25.55 -11.77 11.43
C GLU A 102 -25.60 -13.12 12.14
N ARG A 103 -25.57 -13.08 13.47
CA ARG A 103 -25.82 -14.28 14.27
C ARG A 103 -27.20 -14.75 13.84
N ASP A 104 -27.26 -15.84 13.09
CA ASP A 104 -28.51 -16.46 12.65
C ASP A 104 -29.41 -16.63 13.88
N PRO A 105 -30.54 -15.88 13.98
CA PRO A 105 -31.43 -15.99 15.13
C PRO A 105 -32.13 -17.36 15.20
N GLY A 106 -31.94 -18.24 14.21
CA GLY A 106 -32.55 -19.56 14.13
C GLY A 106 -31.80 -20.73 14.81
N ARG A 107 -30.52 -20.60 15.19
CA ARG A 107 -29.78 -21.73 15.77
C ARG A 107 -29.99 -21.85 17.29
N SER A 108 -31.08 -22.51 17.69
CA SER A 108 -31.30 -22.92 19.08
C SER A 108 -30.27 -24.00 19.51
N PRO A 109 -29.75 -23.97 20.76
CA PRO A 109 -28.76 -24.94 21.24
C PRO A 109 -29.34 -26.30 21.66
N VAL A 110 -30.64 -26.54 21.48
CA VAL A 110 -31.36 -27.72 21.96
C VAL A 110 -31.68 -28.62 20.78
N ASP A 111 -30.72 -29.45 20.37
CA ASP A 111 -30.96 -30.78 19.79
C ASP A 111 -29.62 -31.54 19.72
N GLN A 112 -29.03 -31.76 20.88
CA GLN A 112 -27.94 -32.74 21.06
C GLN A 112 -28.18 -33.43 22.40
N SER A 113 -29.16 -34.33 22.45
CA SER A 113 -29.35 -35.32 23.53
C SER A 113 -30.13 -36.52 23.01
#